data_AF-W1XWL6-F1
#
_entry.id   AF-W1XWL6-F1
#
_cell.length_a   1.000
_cell.length_b   1.000
_cell.length_c   1.000
_cell.angle_alpha   90.00
_cell.angle_beta   90.00
_cell.angle_gamma   90.00
#
_symmetry.space_group_name_H-M   'P 1'
#
loop_
_entity.id
_entity.type
_entity.pdbx_description
1 polymer ?
#
loop_
_entity_poly.entity_id
_entity_poly.type
_entity_poly.pdbx_seq_one_letter_code
_entity_poly.pdbx_strand_id
1 'polypeptide(L)' 'MVELTGVTPAEAIHMASLHPARMLGVDGVLGSLKPGKRASVVALDSGLHVQQIWIQGQLASF' A
#
# COMPACT_ATOMS: atom_id res chain seq x y z
N MET A 1 2.64 9.86 -11.48
CA MET A 1 3.16 8.61 -12.10
C MET A 1 2.04 7.61 -12.42
N VAL A 2 1.05 7.40 -11.53
CA VAL A 2 -0.10 6.50 -11.79
C VAL A 2 -0.83 6.85 -13.10
N GLU A 3 -1.13 8.13 -13.32
CA GLU A 3 -1.84 8.63 -14.50
C GLU A 3 -1.10 8.42 -15.84
N LEU A 4 0.21 8.14 -15.81
CA LEU A 4 1.02 7.96 -17.02
C LEU A 4 0.97 6.53 -17.59
N THR A 5 0.36 5.59 -16.86
CA THR A 5 0.46 4.15 -17.15
C THR A 5 -0.78 3.57 -17.83
N GLY A 6 -1.89 4.31 -17.86
CA GLY A 6 -3.17 3.84 -18.39
C GLY A 6 -3.89 2.78 -17.53
N VAL A 7 -3.34 2.45 -16.34
CA VAL A 7 -3.96 1.50 -15.41
C VAL A 7 -4.89 2.21 -14.42
N THR A 8 -5.83 1.46 -13.84
CA THR A 8 -6.71 1.98 -12.80
C THR A 8 -5.94 2.27 -11.50
N PRO A 9 -6.43 3.19 -10.64
CA PRO A 9 -5.80 3.43 -9.34
C PRO A 9 -5.68 2.16 -8.48
N ALA A 10 -6.67 1.27 -8.53
CA ALA A 10 -6.65 0.01 -7.80
C ALA A 10 -5.52 -0.93 -8.29
N GLU A 11 -5.33 -1.04 -9.60
CA GLU A 11 -4.22 -1.81 -10.18
C GLU A 11 -2.87 -1.21 -9.80
N ALA A 12 -2.73 0.12 -9.84
CA ALA A 12 -1.51 0.79 -9.40
C ALA A 12 -1.20 0.52 -7.93
N ILE A 13 -2.20 0.54 -7.05
CA ILE A 13 -2.04 0.19 -5.63
C ILE A 13 -1.59 -1.27 -5.48
N HIS A 14 -2.16 -2.21 -6.23
CA HIS A 14 -1.71 -3.61 -6.20
C HIS A 14 -0.27 -3.76 -6.69
N MET A 15 0.13 -3.05 -7.76
CA MET A 15 1.50 -3.03 -8.25
C MET A 15 2.50 -2.45 -7.23
N ALA A 16 2.07 -1.49 -6.41
CA ALA A 16 2.89 -0.88 -5.36
C ALA A 16 2.90 -1.66 -4.04
N SER A 17 2.05 -2.68 -3.87
CA SER A 17 1.87 -3.37 -2.58
C SER A 17 1.76 -4.90 -2.71
N LEU A 18 0.63 -5.41 -3.20
CA LEU A 18 0.33 -6.84 -3.27
C LEU A 18 1.28 -7.61 -4.18
N HIS A 19 1.60 -7.07 -5.36
CA HIS A 19 2.44 -7.77 -6.33
C HIS A 19 3.90 -7.92 -5.82
N PRO A 20 4.56 -6.86 -5.30
CA PRO A 20 5.85 -7.01 -4.64
C PRO A 20 5.82 -7.97 -3.46
N ALA A 21 4.76 -7.92 -2.63
CA ALA A 21 4.65 -8.82 -1.47
C ALA A 21 4.55 -10.30 -1.89
N ARG A 22 3.80 -10.61 -2.95
CA ARG A 22 3.71 -11.97 -3.51
C ARG A 22 5.01 -12.41 -4.13
N MET A 23 5.66 -11.54 -4.91
CA MET A 23 6.96 -11.81 -5.52
C MET A 23 8.03 -12.16 -4.48
N LEU A 24 7.98 -11.50 -3.32
CA LEU A 24 8.90 -11.75 -2.20
C LEU A 24 8.43 -12.86 -1.23
N GLY A 25 7.25 -13.45 -1.44
CA GLY A 25 6.69 -14.46 -0.53
C GLY A 25 6.29 -13.92 0.85
N VAL A 26 6.07 -12.61 0.99
CA VAL A 26 5.71 -11.93 2.25
C VAL A 26 4.26 -11.46 2.26
N ASP A 27 3.44 -11.86 1.29
CA ASP A 27 2.04 -11.47 1.21
C ASP A 27 1.20 -12.05 2.35
N GLY A 28 1.68 -13.06 3.09
CA GLY A 28 1.07 -13.49 4.35
C GLY A 28 1.05 -12.38 5.43
N VAL A 29 2.00 -11.45 5.41
CA VAL A 29 2.16 -10.40 6.43
C VAL A 29 2.02 -8.98 5.90
N LEU A 30 2.23 -8.74 4.60
CA LEU A 30 2.20 -7.43 3.94
C LEU A 30 1.38 -7.46 2.63
N GLY A 31 1.27 -6.31 1.97
CA GLY A 31 0.70 -6.20 0.61
C GLY A 31 -0.83 -6.18 0.52
N SER A 32 -1.55 -6.27 1.63
CA SER A 32 -3.01 -6.04 1.66
C SER A 32 -3.50 -5.63 3.03
N LEU A 33 -4.58 -4.87 3.10
CA LEU A 33 -5.26 -4.53 4.36
C LEU A 33 -6.26 -5.63 4.75
N LYS A 34 -5.84 -6.52 5.67
CA LYS A 34 -6.68 -7.62 6.20
C LYS A 34 -6.34 -7.86 7.69
N PRO A 35 -7.31 -8.30 8.51
CA PRO A 35 -7.03 -8.72 9.89
C PRO A 35 -5.92 -9.77 9.95
N GLY A 36 -5.08 -9.70 10.99
CA GLY A 36 -3.94 -10.60 11.20
C GLY A 36 -2.66 -10.22 10.45
N LYS A 37 -2.70 -9.25 9.52
CA LYS A 37 -1.51 -8.74 8.84
C LYS A 37 -0.87 -7.59 9.61
N ARG A 38 0.40 -7.31 9.28
CA ARG A 38 1.15 -6.19 9.87
C ARG A 38 0.50 -4.86 9.47
N ALA A 39 0.30 -3.99 10.45
CA ALA A 39 -0.27 -2.65 10.26
C ALA A 39 0.74 -1.66 9.65
N SER A 40 1.24 -1.95 8.45
CA SER A 40 2.03 -1.03 7.63
C SER A 40 1.15 -0.51 6.50
N VAL A 41 0.63 0.71 6.65
CA VAL A 41 -0.46 1.26 5.82
C VAL A 41 -0.14 2.69 5.41
N VAL A 42 -0.59 3.09 4.22
CA VAL A 42 -0.55 4.47 3.75
C VAL A 42 -1.99 4.90 3.48
N ALA A 43 -2.44 5.98 4.12
CA ALA A 43 -3.70 6.62 3.80
C ALA A 43 -3.48 7.62 2.66
N LEU A 44 -4.36 7.57 1.67
CA LEU A 44 -4.33 8.40 0.47
C LEU A 44 -5.67 9.15 0.34
N ASP A 45 -5.63 10.36 -0.19
CA ASP A 45 -6.84 11.06 -0.64
C ASP A 45 -7.29 10.60 -2.04
N SER A 46 -8.35 11.21 -2.57
CA SER A 46 -8.86 10.90 -3.92
C SER A 46 -7.88 11.24 -5.04
N GLY A 47 -6.89 12.11 -4.79
CA GLY A 47 -5.81 12.45 -5.71
C GLY A 47 -4.57 11.55 -5.56
N LEU A 48 -4.64 10.52 -4.72
CA LEU A 48 -3.52 9.65 -4.37
C LEU A 48 -2.38 10.38 -3.63
N HIS A 49 -2.66 11.50 -2.96
CA HIS A 49 -1.70 12.16 -2.09
C HIS A 49 -1.68 11.51 -0.71
N VAL A 50 -0.48 11.30 -0.18
CA VAL A 50 -0.26 10.74 1.15
C VAL A 50 -0.81 11.68 2.22
N GLN A 51 -1.70 11.16 3.06
CA GLN A 51 -2.24 11.86 4.22
C GLN A 51 -1.52 11.43 5.50
N GLN A 52 -1.35 10.11 5.67
CA GLN A 52 -0.76 9.52 6.86
C GLN A 52 -0.07 8.20 6.50
N ILE A 53 0.97 7.85 7.25
CA ILE A 53 1.69 6.59 7.11
C ILE A 53 1.74 5.92 8.49
N TRP A 54 1.42 4.64 8.53
CA TRP A 54 1.68 3.79 9.69
C TRP A 54 2.74 2.77 9.36
N ILE A 55 3.71 2.59 10.25
CA ILE A 55 4.75 1.58 10.16
C ILE A 55 4.59 0.66 11.36
N GLN A 56 4.20 -0.60 11.13
CA GLN A 56 3.98 -1.58 12.20
C GLN A 56 3.01 -1.09 13.29
N GLY A 57 1.97 -0.37 12.89
CA GLY A 57 0.93 0.18 13.78
C GLY A 57 1.27 1.53 14.40
N GLN A 58 2.49 2.04 14.22
CA GLN A 58 2.89 3.36 14.72
C GLN A 58 2.70 4.41 13.63
N LEU A 59 2.05 5.53 13.98
CA LEU A 59 1.95 6.68 13.08
C LEU A 59 3.36 7.23 12.86
N ALA A 60 3.78 7.31 11.60
CA ALA A 60 5.04 7.93 11.22
C ALA A 60 4.89 9.46 11.26
N SER A 61 5.78 10.12 12.00
CA SER A 61 5.94 11.57 11.99
C SER A 61 7.17 11.92 11.17
N PHE A 62 7.04 12.84 10.22
CA PHE A 62 8.12 13.43 9.43
C PHE A 62 8.03 14.95 9.48
#